data_AF-A0A367JEA1-F1
#
_entry.id   AF-A0A367JEA1-F1
#
_cell.length_a   1.000
_cell.length_b   1.000
_cell.length_c   1.000
_cell.angle_alpha   90.00
_cell.angle_beta   90.00
_cell.angle_gamma   90.00
#
_symmetry.space_group_name_H-M   'P 1'
#
loop_
_entity.id
_entity.type
_entity.pdbx_description
1 polymer ?
#
loop_
_entity_poly.entity_id
_entity_poly.type
_entity_poly.pdbx_seq_one_letter_code
_entity_poly.pdbx_strand_id
1 'polypeptide(L)'
;MSNDSALSLTSLIDFQNNITSGIFNGRISFSSNDTIEPVLKDSTCITAKLEMTVHASAVPKLLQELGPHQEIDAMVLELLNYDFRLRSKLIGLIPPLFCGALLHDSITSLVIMCEVYSRHSSVDIHSESTEFSVPNEFSGYKNRMSCTTYEKSDGGATKLKLIIGTKTTNLLVTCSAEISNEPKINIGPGVELDHGSITNSSCKIYLMKSKVEEFLKKFETFKLNPLHISISSLRRVISNFNKCSPNLLWRSTLQKFDSSIYSPATVFTLCDLPNKDG
;
A
#
# COMPACT_ATOMS: atom_id res chain seq x y z
N MET A 1 -10.17 1.28 -45.40
CA MET A 1 -11.10 0.45 -44.62
C MET A 1 -10.34 -0.04 -43.40
N SER A 2 -10.87 0.32 -42.25
CA SER A 2 -10.37 0.10 -40.89
C SER A 2 -10.21 -1.37 -40.52
N ASN A 3 -9.21 -1.68 -39.70
CA ASN A 3 -9.30 -2.74 -38.68
C ASN A 3 -8.39 -2.35 -37.50
N ASP A 4 -8.93 -1.47 -36.65
CA ASP A 4 -8.43 -1.27 -35.29
C ASP A 4 -8.82 -2.48 -34.45
N SER A 5 -7.81 -3.21 -33.96
CA SER A 5 -7.99 -4.23 -32.92
C SER A 5 -7.39 -3.68 -31.62
N ALA A 6 -8.13 -2.78 -30.99
CA ALA A 6 -7.85 -2.37 -29.61
C ALA A 6 -8.36 -3.48 -28.68
N LEU A 7 -7.43 -4.18 -28.02
CA LEU A 7 -7.75 -5.09 -26.91
C LEU A 7 -8.38 -4.27 -25.78
N SER A 8 -9.68 -4.46 -25.58
CA SER A 8 -10.43 -3.88 -24.47
C SER A 8 -10.29 -4.78 -23.24
N LEU A 9 -10.16 -4.21 -22.05
CA LEU A 9 -10.15 -4.96 -20.78
C LEU A 9 -11.48 -5.72 -20.50
N THR A 10 -12.48 -5.54 -21.37
CA THR A 10 -13.73 -6.31 -21.43
C THR A 10 -13.74 -7.48 -22.43
N SER A 11 -12.71 -7.69 -23.28
CA SER A 11 -12.57 -8.96 -24.03
C SER A 11 -12.08 -10.13 -23.15
N LEU A 12 -12.01 -9.92 -21.84
CA LEU A 12 -11.59 -10.91 -20.87
C LEU A 12 -12.54 -11.04 -19.66
N ILE A 13 -13.82 -10.65 -19.75
CA ILE A 13 -14.97 -11.13 -18.94
C ILE A 13 -16.13 -10.11 -19.10
N ASP A 14 -17.07 -10.42 -19.98
CA ASP A 14 -18.45 -9.92 -19.92
C ASP A 14 -19.17 -10.70 -18.80
N PHE A 15 -19.56 -10.07 -17.68
CA PHE A 15 -20.69 -10.56 -16.87
C PHE A 15 -21.18 -9.53 -15.83
N GLN A 16 -22.32 -8.89 -16.15
CA GLN A 16 -23.45 -8.48 -15.28
C GLN A 16 -23.15 -7.92 -13.87
N ASN A 17 -23.25 -6.60 -13.64
CA ASN A 17 -24.46 -5.79 -13.36
C ASN A 17 -25.08 -5.91 -11.93
N ASN A 18 -25.16 -4.73 -11.27
CA ASN A 18 -26.36 -4.07 -10.70
C ASN A 18 -26.63 -3.96 -9.16
N ILE A 19 -26.92 -2.70 -8.75
CA ILE A 19 -27.88 -2.15 -7.74
C ILE A 19 -27.37 -1.97 -6.28
N THR A 20 -27.06 -0.76 -5.75
CA THR A 20 -27.77 0.49 -5.30
C THR A 20 -27.99 0.63 -3.77
N SER A 21 -27.60 1.81 -3.25
CA SER A 21 -28.12 2.71 -2.16
C SER A 21 -28.94 2.16 -0.96
N GLY A 22 -28.96 2.75 0.24
CA GLY A 22 -28.40 3.97 0.83
C GLY A 22 -29.03 4.28 2.23
N ILE A 23 -28.51 5.34 2.88
CA ILE A 23 -29.15 6.25 3.89
C ILE A 23 -29.29 5.80 5.37
N PHE A 24 -28.61 6.54 6.29
CA PHE A 24 -29.12 7.27 7.49
C PHE A 24 -27.92 7.72 8.38
N ASN A 25 -27.44 8.97 8.32
CA ASN A 25 -27.83 10.18 9.08
C ASN A 25 -27.81 10.09 10.63
N GLY A 26 -26.86 10.81 11.25
CA GLY A 26 -26.81 11.10 12.69
C GLY A 26 -25.69 12.11 13.04
N ARG A 27 -26.03 13.40 13.00
CA ARG A 27 -25.17 14.59 13.29
C ARG A 27 -24.64 14.61 14.73
N ILE A 28 -23.39 15.04 14.91
CA ILE A 28 -22.90 15.69 16.13
C ILE A 28 -22.35 17.07 15.76
N SER A 29 -22.85 18.09 16.45
CA SER A 29 -22.58 19.52 16.29
C SER A 29 -21.21 19.92 16.87
N PHE A 30 -20.49 20.80 16.16
CA PHE A 30 -19.31 21.48 16.69
C PHE A 30 -19.61 22.95 17.02
N SER A 31 -18.96 23.41 18.09
CA SER A 31 -19.03 24.75 18.68
C SER A 31 -18.70 25.84 17.66
N SER A 32 -19.62 26.80 17.55
CA SER A 32 -19.44 28.06 16.84
C SER A 32 -18.51 28.97 17.62
N ASN A 33 -17.25 29.12 17.18
CA ASN A 33 -16.50 30.41 17.22
C ASN A 33 -15.05 30.34 16.73
N ASP A 34 -14.56 29.21 16.22
CA ASP A 34 -13.35 29.22 15.40
C ASP A 34 -13.76 29.32 13.93
N THR A 35 -13.61 30.52 13.37
CA THR A 35 -13.69 30.74 11.91
C THR A 35 -12.46 30.09 11.28
N ILE A 36 -12.46 28.76 11.21
CA ILE A 36 -11.62 28.00 10.31
C ILE A 36 -12.23 28.25 8.94
N GLU A 37 -11.68 29.22 8.21
CA GLU A 37 -11.93 29.33 6.78
C GLU A 37 -11.66 27.96 6.14
N PRO A 38 -12.62 27.40 5.39
CA PRO A 38 -12.42 26.12 4.75
C PRO A 38 -11.45 26.34 3.59
N VAL A 39 -10.16 26.11 3.82
CA VAL A 39 -9.22 25.86 2.73
C VAL A 39 -9.45 24.42 2.24
N LEU A 40 -10.64 24.17 1.71
CA LEU A 40 -10.87 23.17 0.69
C LEU A 40 -10.33 23.76 -0.62
N LYS A 41 -9.00 23.91 -0.70
CA LYS A 41 -8.32 24.19 -1.97
C LYS A 41 -7.95 22.85 -2.59
N ASP A 42 -8.77 22.42 -3.55
CA ASP A 42 -8.43 21.59 -4.71
C ASP A 42 -7.33 20.53 -4.49
N SER A 43 -7.68 19.40 -3.87
CA SER A 43 -6.79 18.23 -3.73
C SER A 43 -7.04 17.16 -4.82
N THR A 44 -7.56 17.54 -5.99
CA THR A 44 -8.19 16.59 -6.91
C THR A 44 -7.46 16.30 -8.22
N CYS A 45 -6.27 16.84 -8.48
CA CYS A 45 -5.62 16.59 -9.76
C CYS A 45 -4.49 15.56 -9.62
N ILE A 46 -4.73 14.34 -10.11
CA ILE A 46 -3.64 13.52 -10.64
C ILE A 46 -2.86 14.45 -11.59
N THR A 47 -1.55 14.58 -11.43
CA THR A 47 -0.79 15.49 -12.31
C THR A 47 -1.06 15.12 -13.77
N ALA A 48 -1.33 16.11 -14.63
CA ALA A 48 -1.60 15.87 -16.06
C ALA A 48 -0.53 14.98 -16.71
N LYS A 49 0.71 15.03 -16.20
CA LYS A 49 1.81 14.14 -16.58
C LYS A 49 1.49 12.65 -16.32
N LEU A 50 0.99 12.30 -15.14
CA LEU A 50 0.61 10.92 -14.81
C LEU A 50 -0.57 10.45 -15.66
N GLU A 51 -1.58 11.30 -15.88
CA GLU A 51 -2.70 10.96 -16.77
C GLU A 51 -2.21 10.68 -18.20
N MET A 52 -1.33 11.53 -18.74
CA MET A 52 -0.72 11.32 -20.04
C MET A 52 0.10 10.02 -20.10
N THR A 53 0.90 9.72 -19.05
CA THR A 53 1.66 8.46 -18.97
C THR A 53 0.74 7.24 -19.03
N VAL A 54 -0.36 7.23 -18.26
CA VAL A 54 -1.31 6.13 -18.30
C VAL A 54 -1.99 6.05 -19.66
N HIS A 55 -2.46 7.17 -20.20
CA HIS A 55 -3.20 7.22 -21.46
C HIS A 55 -2.35 6.79 -22.67
N ALA A 56 -1.03 6.99 -22.61
CA ALA A 56 -0.10 6.53 -23.63
C ALA A 56 0.32 5.07 -23.46
N SER A 57 0.15 4.48 -22.27
CA SER A 57 0.62 3.13 -21.93
C SER A 57 -0.19 2.00 -22.58
N ALA A 58 0.24 0.75 -22.34
CA ALA A 58 -0.52 -0.46 -22.71
C ALA A 58 -1.86 -0.60 -21.95
N VAL A 59 -2.10 0.20 -20.90
CA VAL A 59 -3.30 0.14 -20.06
C VAL A 59 -3.99 1.52 -19.94
N PRO A 60 -4.43 2.12 -21.05
CA PRO A 60 -4.96 3.50 -21.06
C PRO A 60 -6.23 3.68 -20.24
N LYS A 61 -6.96 2.59 -19.97
CA LYS A 61 -8.19 2.58 -19.16
C LYS A 61 -7.94 2.32 -17.67
N LEU A 62 -6.68 2.17 -17.23
CA LEU A 62 -6.35 1.80 -15.85
C LEU A 62 -6.97 2.75 -14.80
N LEU A 63 -6.87 4.07 -15.03
CA LEU A 63 -7.45 5.06 -14.11
C LEU A 63 -8.98 5.02 -14.10
N GLN A 64 -9.61 4.77 -15.25
CA GLN A 64 -11.06 4.59 -15.33
C GLN A 64 -11.52 3.38 -14.49
N GLU A 65 -10.71 2.33 -14.49
CA GLU A 65 -11.01 1.06 -13.84
C GLU A 65 -10.74 1.01 -12.34
N LEU A 66 -9.65 1.64 -11.90
CA LEU A 66 -9.31 1.75 -10.48
C LEU A 66 -10.11 2.89 -9.82
N GLY A 67 -10.68 3.79 -10.61
CA GLY A 67 -11.36 4.98 -10.12
C GLY A 67 -10.39 6.11 -9.79
N PRO A 68 -10.88 7.19 -9.17
CA PRO A 68 -10.08 8.38 -8.93
C PRO A 68 -8.94 8.11 -7.95
N HIS A 69 -7.73 8.58 -8.30
CA HIS A 69 -6.59 8.65 -7.38
C HIS A 69 -6.36 10.07 -6.89
N GLN A 70 -5.77 10.19 -5.70
CA GLN A 70 -5.32 11.44 -5.12
C GLN A 70 -3.89 11.28 -4.59
N GLU A 71 -3.08 12.33 -4.69
CA GLU A 71 -1.77 12.34 -4.03
C GLU A 71 -1.98 12.20 -2.51
N ILE A 72 -1.11 11.44 -1.84
CA ILE A 72 -1.20 11.24 -0.40
C ILE A 72 -1.12 12.59 0.35
N ASP A 73 -2.09 12.85 1.21
CA ASP A 73 -2.20 14.12 1.92
C ASP A 73 -1.57 14.08 3.33
N ALA A 74 -1.52 15.25 3.97
CA ALA A 74 -0.94 15.40 5.30
C ALA A 74 -1.64 14.57 6.39
N MET A 75 -2.97 14.36 6.28
CA MET A 75 -3.74 13.61 7.25
C MET A 75 -3.40 12.12 7.18
N VAL A 76 -3.39 11.55 5.97
CA VAL A 76 -3.00 10.15 5.75
C VAL A 76 -1.56 9.94 6.21
N LEU A 77 -0.65 10.86 5.89
CA LEU A 77 0.75 10.80 6.35
C LEU A 77 0.87 10.79 7.88
N GLU A 78 0.07 11.58 8.60
CA GLU A 78 0.06 11.55 10.08
C GLU A 78 -0.42 10.20 10.62
N LEU A 79 -1.51 9.65 10.07
CA LEU A 79 -2.06 8.38 10.52
C LEU A 79 -1.12 7.19 10.23
N LEU A 80 -0.37 7.25 9.13
CA LEU A 80 0.64 6.25 8.81
C LEU A 80 1.87 6.29 9.72
N ASN A 81 2.11 7.42 10.41
CA ASN A 81 3.14 7.59 11.43
C ASN A 81 2.61 7.42 12.86
N TYR A 82 1.39 6.89 13.02
CA TYR A 82 0.81 6.59 14.32
C TYR A 82 1.67 5.59 15.11
N ASP A 83 1.73 5.74 16.44
CA ASP A 83 2.39 4.77 17.30
C ASP A 83 1.58 3.47 17.42
N PHE A 84 1.85 2.52 16.53
CA PHE A 84 1.19 1.23 16.48
C PHE A 84 1.45 0.35 17.72
N ARG A 85 2.37 0.71 18.64
CA ARG A 85 2.51 0.01 19.93
C ARG A 85 1.26 0.19 20.79
N LEU A 86 0.60 1.33 20.66
CA LEU A 86 -0.64 1.61 21.37
C LEU A 86 -1.78 0.71 20.87
N ARG A 87 -1.79 0.41 19.56
CA ARG A 87 -2.84 -0.38 18.90
C ARG A 87 -2.29 -1.13 17.68
N SER A 88 -1.65 -2.27 17.92
CA SER A 88 -0.97 -3.04 16.87
C SER A 88 -1.90 -3.50 15.74
N LYS A 89 -3.18 -3.74 16.03
CA LYS A 89 -4.18 -4.14 15.01
C LYS A 89 -4.36 -3.11 13.88
N LEU A 90 -4.09 -1.83 14.13
CA LEU A 90 -4.23 -0.78 13.12
C LEU A 90 -3.22 -0.92 11.97
N ILE A 91 -2.11 -1.63 12.18
CA ILE A 91 -1.09 -1.83 11.14
C ILE A 91 -1.66 -2.56 9.92
N GLY A 92 -2.62 -3.49 10.13
CA GLY A 92 -3.28 -4.24 9.06
C GLY A 92 -4.16 -3.39 8.14
N LEU A 93 -4.41 -2.12 8.48
CA LEU A 93 -5.11 -1.17 7.60
C LEU A 93 -4.20 -0.61 6.50
N ILE A 94 -2.88 -0.71 6.66
CA ILE A 94 -1.90 -0.09 5.75
C ILE A 94 -1.84 -0.84 4.40
N PRO A 95 -1.67 -2.17 4.31
CA PRO A 95 -1.52 -2.82 3.01
C PRO A 95 -2.72 -2.59 2.07
N PRO A 96 -4.00 -2.71 2.53
CA PRO A 96 -5.15 -2.43 1.67
C PRO A 96 -5.23 -0.99 1.15
N LEU A 97 -4.64 -0.02 1.87
CA LEU A 97 -4.57 1.38 1.43
C LEU A 97 -3.66 1.55 0.21
N PHE A 98 -2.58 0.77 0.13
CA PHE A 98 -1.55 0.88 -0.91
C PHE A 98 -1.75 -0.05 -2.10
N CYS A 99 -2.56 -1.10 -1.97
CA CYS A 99 -2.94 -1.92 -3.13
C CYS A 99 -3.74 -1.11 -4.14
N GLY A 100 -3.21 -0.98 -5.36
CA GLY A 100 -3.75 -0.11 -6.41
C GLY A 100 -3.17 1.31 -6.41
N ALA A 101 -2.19 1.60 -5.54
CA ALA A 101 -1.47 2.87 -5.55
C ALA A 101 -0.56 2.99 -6.77
N LEU A 102 -0.37 4.22 -7.24
CA LEU A 102 0.59 4.56 -8.30
C LEU A 102 1.77 5.30 -7.67
N LEU A 103 2.97 4.77 -7.89
CA LEU A 103 4.24 5.38 -7.53
C LEU A 103 4.80 6.05 -8.78
N HIS A 104 4.92 7.37 -8.76
CA HIS A 104 5.33 8.16 -9.93
C HIS A 104 6.63 8.89 -9.64
N ASP A 105 7.63 8.66 -10.49
CA ASP A 105 8.90 9.36 -10.50
C ASP A 105 9.44 9.44 -11.95
N SER A 106 10.62 8.88 -12.24
CA SER A 106 11.09 8.69 -13.62
C SER A 106 10.25 7.63 -14.35
N ILE A 107 9.72 6.66 -13.61
CA ILE A 107 8.75 5.66 -14.05
C ILE A 107 7.43 5.80 -13.29
N THR A 108 6.38 5.16 -13.80
CA THR A 108 5.14 4.98 -13.04
C THR A 108 4.97 3.50 -12.73
N SER A 109 4.81 3.15 -11.46
CA SER A 109 4.62 1.76 -11.01
C SER A 109 3.30 1.60 -10.26
N LEU A 110 2.50 0.62 -10.66
CA LEU A 110 1.30 0.18 -9.97
C LEU A 110 1.66 -0.84 -8.90
N VAL A 111 1.26 -0.57 -7.65
CA VAL A 111 1.39 -1.52 -6.54
C VAL A 111 0.28 -2.56 -6.61
N ILE A 112 0.64 -3.81 -6.89
CA ILE A 112 -0.31 -4.92 -6.97
C ILE A 112 -0.41 -5.63 -5.62
N MET A 113 0.72 -5.96 -5.00
CA MET A 113 0.76 -6.66 -3.73
C MET A 113 1.83 -6.05 -2.83
N CYS A 114 1.51 -5.90 -1.55
CA CYS A 114 2.43 -5.35 -0.58
C CYS A 114 2.22 -5.95 0.82
N GLU A 115 3.27 -5.91 1.63
CA GLU A 115 3.32 -6.41 3.00
C GLU A 115 3.86 -5.35 3.94
N VAL A 116 3.20 -5.13 5.07
CA VAL A 116 3.63 -4.19 6.11
C VAL A 116 4.32 -4.91 7.25
N TYR A 117 5.39 -4.31 7.75
CA TYR A 117 6.09 -4.74 8.95
C TYR A 117 6.33 -3.55 9.87
N SER A 118 6.28 -3.80 11.19
CA SER A 118 6.54 -2.76 12.19
C SER A 118 8.03 -2.60 12.40
N ARG A 119 8.49 -1.36 12.64
CA ARG A 119 9.87 -1.10 13.07
C ARG A 119 10.10 -1.41 14.54
N HIS A 120 9.04 -1.52 15.33
CA HIS A 120 9.14 -1.84 16.75
C HIS A 120 9.03 -3.35 16.98
N SER A 121 10.06 -3.93 17.60
CA SER A 121 10.15 -5.35 17.97
C SER A 121 9.04 -5.84 18.89
N SER A 122 8.43 -4.93 19.67
CA SER A 122 7.26 -5.24 20.51
C SER A 122 5.96 -5.44 19.73
N VAL A 123 5.94 -5.04 18.46
CA VAL A 123 4.80 -5.19 17.55
C VAL A 123 5.10 -6.25 16.50
N ASP A 124 6.33 -6.29 15.97
CA ASP A 124 6.78 -7.26 14.97
C ASP A 124 8.21 -7.71 15.26
N ILE A 125 8.40 -9.02 15.45
CA ILE A 125 9.70 -9.62 15.74
C ILE A 125 10.69 -9.50 14.56
N HIS A 126 10.18 -9.25 13.34
CA HIS A 126 10.96 -9.04 12.13
C HIS A 126 11.33 -7.56 11.94
N SER A 127 11.37 -6.79 13.02
CA SER A 127 11.74 -5.37 13.00
C SER A 127 13.03 -5.16 12.22
N GLU A 128 13.00 -4.23 11.26
CA GLU A 128 14.14 -3.91 10.44
C GLU A 128 15.32 -3.44 11.28
N SER A 129 16.50 -4.02 11.05
CA SER A 129 17.76 -3.65 11.72
C SER A 129 18.44 -2.42 11.11
N THR A 130 17.95 -1.94 9.96
CA THR A 130 18.56 -0.86 9.19
C THR A 130 17.70 0.39 9.12
N GLU A 131 18.33 1.55 9.27
CA GLU A 131 17.66 2.86 9.26
C GLU A 131 17.41 3.42 7.84
N PHE A 132 17.87 2.75 6.78
CA PHE A 132 17.84 3.30 5.42
C PHE A 132 16.44 3.65 4.89
N SER A 133 15.43 2.91 5.33
CA SER A 133 14.04 3.14 4.98
C SER A 133 13.37 4.22 5.83
N VAL A 134 14.01 4.72 6.89
CA VAL A 134 13.45 5.76 7.77
C VAL A 134 13.40 7.08 7.00
N PRO A 135 12.24 7.76 6.96
CA PRO A 135 12.13 9.02 6.24
C PRO A 135 13.02 10.09 6.87
N ASN A 136 13.73 10.83 6.02
CA ASN A 136 14.60 11.94 6.39
C ASN A 136 14.14 13.25 5.73
N GLU A 137 14.86 14.34 5.98
CA GLU A 137 14.47 15.68 5.53
C GLU A 137 14.52 15.83 4.00
N PHE A 138 15.28 14.96 3.33
CA PHE A 138 15.44 14.90 1.89
C PHE A 138 14.36 14.06 1.19
N SER A 139 13.49 13.39 1.94
CA SER A 139 12.34 12.69 1.36
C SER A 139 11.32 13.65 0.77
N GLY A 140 10.65 13.25 -0.31
CA GLY A 140 9.58 14.01 -0.96
C GLY A 140 8.45 14.38 0.02
N TYR A 141 8.27 13.59 1.08
CA TYR A 141 7.30 13.81 2.16
C TYR A 141 7.92 14.34 3.46
N LYS A 142 9.09 15.00 3.40
CA LYS A 142 9.70 15.81 4.48
C LYS A 142 9.66 15.13 5.86
N ASN A 143 10.45 14.08 6.05
CA ASN A 143 10.55 13.28 7.28
C ASN A 143 9.31 12.42 7.63
N ARG A 144 8.24 12.38 6.83
CA ARG A 144 7.04 11.59 7.16
C ARG A 144 6.99 10.25 6.44
N MET A 145 7.52 10.19 5.24
CA MET A 145 7.48 8.99 4.42
C MET A 145 8.62 8.96 3.43
N SER A 146 9.14 7.78 3.16
CA SER A 146 10.11 7.48 2.12
C SER A 146 9.54 6.48 1.12
N CYS A 147 9.97 6.54 -0.13
CA CYS A 147 9.64 5.55 -1.15
C CYS A 147 10.81 5.43 -2.12
N THR A 148 11.50 4.30 -2.09
CA THR A 148 12.66 4.05 -2.97
C THR A 148 13.00 2.57 -2.97
N THR A 149 13.90 2.20 -3.86
CA THR A 149 14.50 0.88 -3.89
C THR A 149 15.71 0.77 -2.96
N TYR A 150 15.85 -0.34 -2.26
CA TYR A 150 16.95 -0.63 -1.33
C TYR A 150 17.56 -2.01 -1.61
N GLU A 151 18.88 -2.08 -1.65
CA GLU A 151 19.57 -3.37 -1.66
C GLU A 151 19.46 -4.05 -0.30
N LYS A 152 18.88 -5.24 -0.26
CA LYS A 152 18.77 -6.05 0.97
C LYS A 152 19.05 -7.52 0.70
N SER A 153 19.70 -8.16 1.67
CA SER A 153 19.85 -9.61 1.75
C SER A 153 19.03 -10.13 2.92
N ASP A 154 18.23 -11.17 2.69
CA ASP A 154 17.53 -11.92 3.75
C ASP A 154 18.28 -13.24 4.06
N GLY A 155 19.61 -13.19 4.10
CA GLY A 155 20.46 -14.39 4.27
C GLY A 155 20.83 -15.10 2.96
N GLY A 156 20.50 -14.48 1.81
CA GLY A 156 20.87 -14.96 0.48
C GLY A 156 21.51 -13.86 -0.38
N ALA A 157 21.46 -13.99 -1.70
CA ALA A 157 21.92 -12.95 -2.61
C ALA A 157 21.17 -11.62 -2.36
N THR A 158 21.90 -10.51 -2.38
CA THR A 158 21.32 -9.17 -2.27
C THR A 158 20.36 -8.93 -3.42
N LYS A 159 19.15 -8.47 -3.10
CA LYS A 159 18.14 -8.08 -4.09
C LYS A 159 17.75 -6.62 -3.86
N LEU A 160 17.48 -5.92 -4.94
CA LEU A 160 16.90 -4.59 -4.89
C LEU A 160 15.42 -4.72 -4.54
N LYS A 161 14.97 -4.09 -3.46
CA LYS A 161 13.58 -4.17 -2.96
C LYS A 161 12.92 -2.81 -2.96
N LEU A 162 11.69 -2.71 -3.45
CA LEU A 162 10.91 -1.47 -3.39
C LEU A 162 10.18 -1.36 -2.04
N ILE A 163 10.51 -0.32 -1.27
CA ILE A 163 9.99 -0.12 0.09
C ILE A 163 9.42 1.28 0.24
N ILE A 164 8.23 1.36 0.84
CA ILE A 164 7.62 2.60 1.33
C ILE A 164 7.79 2.63 2.84
N GLY A 165 8.64 3.51 3.35
CA GLY A 165 8.97 3.60 4.77
C GLY A 165 8.28 4.76 5.46
N THR A 166 7.82 4.55 6.69
CA THR A 166 7.40 5.60 7.63
C THR A 166 8.32 5.57 8.85
N LYS A 167 8.07 6.44 9.84
CA LYS A 167 8.82 6.40 11.11
C LYS A 167 8.52 5.15 11.94
N THR A 168 7.36 4.51 11.74
CA THR A 168 6.86 3.44 12.61
C THR A 168 6.73 2.10 11.90
N THR A 169 6.62 2.11 10.57
CA THR A 169 6.38 0.93 9.75
C THR A 169 7.17 1.01 8.46
N ASN A 170 7.23 -0.13 7.77
CA ASN A 170 7.62 -0.21 6.39
C ASN A 170 6.61 -1.05 5.63
N LEU A 171 6.48 -0.75 4.35
CA LEU A 171 5.68 -1.51 3.41
C LEU A 171 6.60 -2.00 2.29
N LEU A 172 6.79 -3.31 2.21
CA LEU A 172 7.49 -3.97 1.11
C LEU A 172 6.51 -4.21 -0.04
N VAL A 173 6.85 -3.71 -1.23
CA VAL A 173 6.11 -4.04 -2.44
C VAL A 173 6.63 -5.38 -2.97
N THR A 174 5.75 -6.38 -2.98
CA THR A 174 6.06 -7.77 -3.37
C THR A 174 5.50 -8.15 -4.73
N CYS A 175 4.68 -7.28 -5.32
CA CYS A 175 4.29 -7.38 -6.72
C CYS A 175 3.95 -5.98 -7.24
N SER A 176 4.53 -5.60 -8.37
CA SER A 176 4.24 -4.33 -9.03
C SER A 176 4.33 -4.45 -10.55
N ALA A 177 3.67 -3.54 -11.25
CA ALA A 177 3.76 -3.42 -12.70
C ALA A 177 4.19 -2.01 -13.10
N GLU A 178 5.18 -1.89 -13.96
CA GLU A 178 5.51 -0.62 -14.62
C GLU A 178 4.42 -0.27 -15.64
N ILE A 179 3.93 0.97 -15.58
CA ILE A 179 2.96 1.52 -16.51
C ILE A 179 3.71 2.15 -17.67
N SER A 180 3.85 1.39 -18.75
CA SER A 180 4.51 1.78 -19.98
C SER A 180 3.88 1.07 -21.19
N ASN A 181 4.41 1.29 -22.39
CA ASN A 181 3.96 0.58 -23.59
C ASN A 181 4.37 -0.90 -23.58
N GLU A 182 5.44 -1.23 -22.86
CA GLU A 182 5.96 -2.57 -22.67
C GLU A 182 6.06 -2.84 -21.16
N PRO A 183 4.94 -3.20 -20.49
CA PRO A 183 4.89 -3.30 -19.04
C PRO A 183 5.87 -4.34 -18.50
N LYS A 184 6.70 -3.93 -17.53
CA LYS A 184 7.53 -4.85 -16.74
C LYS A 184 6.80 -5.22 -15.45
N ILE A 185 6.67 -6.52 -15.19
CA ILE A 185 6.00 -7.04 -14.00
C ILE A 185 7.06 -7.60 -13.06
N ASN A 186 7.12 -7.05 -11.85
CA ASN A 186 7.98 -7.54 -10.79
C ASN A 186 7.16 -8.44 -9.87
N ILE A 187 7.59 -9.70 -9.70
CA ILE A 187 6.95 -10.67 -8.81
C ILE A 187 7.94 -11.13 -7.74
N GLY A 188 7.56 -10.98 -6.47
CA GLY A 188 8.39 -11.26 -5.32
C GLY A 188 9.00 -9.99 -4.71
N PRO A 189 9.83 -10.14 -3.67
CA PRO A 189 10.39 -9.01 -2.93
C PRO A 189 11.47 -8.24 -3.71
N GLY A 190 12.00 -8.83 -4.80
CA GLY A 190 13.00 -8.20 -5.65
C GLY A 190 12.34 -7.46 -6.82
N VAL A 191 12.88 -6.30 -7.18
CA VAL A 191 12.45 -5.51 -8.33
C VAL A 191 13.59 -5.37 -9.34
N GLU A 192 13.27 -5.55 -10.61
CA GLU A 192 14.15 -5.29 -11.76
C GLU A 192 13.90 -3.87 -12.29
N LEU A 193 14.14 -2.89 -11.42
CA LEU A 193 14.10 -1.48 -11.77
C LEU A 193 15.53 -0.95 -11.89
N ASP A 194 15.76 -0.02 -12.81
CA ASP A 194 17.05 0.66 -12.86
C ASP A 194 17.28 1.41 -11.55
N HIS A 195 18.52 1.43 -11.07
CA HIS A 195 18.86 2.17 -9.86
C HIS A 195 18.48 3.65 -10.04
N GLY A 196 17.66 4.15 -9.11
CA GLY A 196 17.17 5.52 -9.16
C GLY A 196 15.91 5.73 -10.00
N SER A 197 15.26 4.68 -10.52
CA SER A 197 13.98 4.86 -11.23
C SER A 197 12.88 5.41 -10.31
N ILE A 198 12.91 5.03 -9.04
CA ILE A 198 12.06 5.56 -7.96
C ILE A 198 13.00 6.01 -6.85
N THR A 199 13.06 7.31 -6.62
CA THR A 199 13.91 7.93 -5.60
C THR A 199 13.09 8.52 -4.47
N ASN A 200 13.71 8.55 -3.29
CA ASN A 200 13.08 9.06 -2.09
C ASN A 200 12.68 10.55 -2.20
N SER A 201 13.42 11.36 -2.96
CA SER A 201 13.24 12.82 -3.02
C SER A 201 12.17 13.26 -4.03
N SER A 202 11.96 12.52 -5.12
CA SER A 202 11.02 12.89 -6.19
C SER A 202 9.81 11.98 -6.33
N CYS A 203 9.80 10.79 -5.71
CA CYS A 203 8.67 9.88 -5.81
C CYS A 203 7.39 10.48 -5.20
N LYS A 204 6.34 10.48 -6.00
CA LYS A 204 4.97 10.81 -5.60
C LYS A 204 4.10 9.56 -5.54
N ILE A 205 3.29 9.47 -4.51
CA ILE A 205 2.39 8.35 -4.24
C ILE A 205 0.96 8.83 -4.41
N TYR A 206 0.24 8.20 -5.34
CA TYR A 206 -1.17 8.43 -5.58
C TYR A 206 -1.97 7.22 -5.11
N LEU A 207 -2.90 7.45 -4.19
CA LEU A 207 -3.75 6.44 -3.58
C LEU A 207 -5.14 6.48 -4.20
N MET A 208 -5.80 5.33 -4.33
CA MET A 208 -7.21 5.27 -4.73
C MET A 208 -8.06 5.99 -3.67
N LYS A 209 -8.86 6.96 -4.10
CA LYS A 209 -9.67 7.79 -3.21
C LYS A 209 -10.62 6.96 -2.34
N SER A 210 -11.23 5.93 -2.92
CA SER A 210 -12.09 4.98 -2.20
C SER A 210 -11.37 4.24 -1.07
N LYS A 211 -10.08 3.91 -1.26
CA LYS A 211 -9.24 3.25 -0.24
C LYS A 211 -8.81 4.21 0.85
N VAL A 212 -8.55 5.48 0.52
CA VAL A 212 -8.31 6.53 1.52
C VAL A 212 -9.55 6.72 2.40
N GLU A 213 -10.73 6.85 1.80
CA GLU A 213 -12.00 7.00 2.53
C GLU A 213 -12.26 5.79 3.45
N GLU A 214 -12.06 4.57 2.95
CA GLU A 214 -12.17 3.33 3.74
C GLU A 214 -11.18 3.30 4.91
N PHE A 215 -9.92 3.67 4.67
CA PHE A 215 -8.87 3.74 5.67
C PHE A 215 -9.22 4.73 6.78
N LEU A 216 -9.59 5.96 6.44
CA LEU A 216 -9.97 6.99 7.40
C LEU A 216 -11.15 6.54 8.27
N LYS A 217 -12.21 6.02 7.65
CA LYS A 217 -13.39 5.49 8.35
C LYS A 217 -13.03 4.38 9.34
N LYS A 218 -12.20 3.41 8.92
CA LYS A 218 -11.76 2.31 9.80
C LYS A 218 -10.90 2.85 10.94
N PHE A 219 -9.96 3.76 10.65
CA PHE A 219 -9.08 4.33 11.66
C PHE A 219 -9.86 5.09 12.75
N GLU A 220 -10.86 5.88 12.36
CA GLU A 220 -11.78 6.57 13.28
C GLU A 220 -12.63 5.59 14.10
N THR A 221 -13.20 4.57 13.47
CA THR A 221 -13.99 3.53 14.16
C THR A 221 -13.17 2.86 15.26
N PHE A 222 -11.90 2.55 14.97
CA PHE A 222 -11.01 2.02 15.98
C PHE A 222 -10.70 3.06 17.06
N LYS A 223 -10.39 4.33 16.72
CA LYS A 223 -10.17 5.41 17.70
C LYS A 223 -11.28 5.47 18.75
N LEU A 224 -12.54 5.46 18.30
CA LEU A 224 -13.75 5.58 19.12
C LEU A 224 -14.05 4.34 19.99
N ASN A 225 -13.62 3.15 19.57
CA ASN A 225 -13.75 1.92 20.34
C ASN A 225 -12.39 1.46 20.86
N PRO A 226 -11.86 2.04 21.95
CA PRO A 226 -10.69 1.48 22.63
C PRO A 226 -11.06 0.09 23.13
N LEU A 227 -10.68 -0.94 22.39
CA LEU A 227 -10.62 -2.29 22.92
C LEU A 227 -9.80 -2.23 24.21
N HIS A 228 -10.37 -2.66 25.33
CA HIS A 228 -9.61 -2.93 26.55
C HIS A 228 -8.57 -3.99 26.20
N ILE A 229 -7.35 -3.56 25.86
CA ILE A 229 -6.23 -4.47 25.67
C ILE A 229 -5.82 -4.91 27.07
N SER A 230 -6.38 -6.04 27.50
CA SER A 230 -5.86 -6.72 28.68
C SER A 230 -4.39 -7.04 28.44
N ILE A 231 -3.54 -6.64 29.38
CA ILE A 231 -2.08 -6.91 29.39
C ILE A 231 -1.79 -8.42 29.23
N SER A 232 -2.74 -9.30 29.55
CA SER A 232 -2.65 -10.74 29.27
C SER A 232 -2.56 -11.10 27.77
N SER A 233 -2.94 -10.19 26.85
CA SER A 233 -2.79 -10.37 25.41
C SER A 233 -1.35 -10.16 24.92
N LEU A 234 -0.54 -9.43 25.70
CA LEU A 234 0.90 -9.19 25.41
C LEU A 234 1.78 -10.36 25.87
N ARG A 235 1.29 -11.22 26.77
CA ARG A 235 1.99 -12.41 27.28
C ARG A 235 1.66 -13.70 26.54
N ARG A 236 1.04 -13.63 25.36
CA ARG A 236 0.80 -14.83 24.57
C ARG A 236 2.09 -15.21 23.84
N VAL A 237 2.97 -15.85 24.61
CA VAL A 237 4.16 -16.58 24.19
C VAL A 237 3.89 -17.30 22.87
N ILE A 238 4.83 -17.13 21.94
CA ILE A 238 4.86 -17.74 20.62
C ILE A 238 4.96 -19.26 20.82
N SER A 239 3.81 -19.92 20.85
CA SER A 239 3.69 -21.35 20.59
C SER A 239 3.47 -21.48 19.08
N ASN A 240 4.55 -21.81 18.38
CA ASN A 240 4.65 -21.84 16.92
C ASN A 240 4.01 -23.08 16.26
N PHE A 241 3.09 -23.77 16.94
CA PHE A 241 2.70 -25.12 16.51
C PHE A 241 1.29 -25.25 15.93
N ASN A 242 0.44 -24.20 15.92
CA ASN A 242 -0.97 -24.38 15.49
C ASN A 242 -1.68 -23.10 15.01
N LYS A 243 -0.95 -22.08 14.52
CA LYS A 243 -1.58 -20.87 13.97
C LYS A 243 -1.26 -20.70 12.50
N CYS A 244 -2.30 -20.46 11.70
CA CYS A 244 -2.19 -19.87 10.36
C CYS A 244 -1.24 -18.66 10.46
N SER A 245 -0.21 -18.62 9.62
CA SER A 245 0.87 -17.64 9.72
C SER A 245 0.32 -16.22 9.88
N PRO A 246 0.79 -15.43 10.88
CA PRO A 246 0.37 -14.04 11.03
C PRO A 246 0.73 -13.17 9.80
N ASN A 247 1.61 -13.67 8.90
CA ASN A 247 2.00 -13.01 7.66
C ASN A 247 0.81 -12.72 6.73
N LEU A 248 -0.30 -13.47 6.85
CA LEU A 248 -1.51 -13.23 6.05
C LEU A 248 -2.24 -11.93 6.46
N LEU A 249 -2.13 -11.49 7.72
CA LEU A 249 -2.90 -10.33 8.21
C LEU A 249 -2.31 -8.99 7.77
N TRP A 250 -1.02 -8.95 7.42
CA TRP A 250 -0.28 -7.74 7.09
C TRP A 250 0.15 -7.68 5.64
N ARG A 251 -0.45 -8.53 4.79
CA ARG A 251 -0.35 -8.48 3.35
C ARG A 251 -1.69 -8.12 2.75
N SER A 252 -1.68 -7.40 1.63
CA SER A 252 -2.87 -7.21 0.80
C SER A 252 -2.49 -7.33 -0.66
N THR A 253 -3.48 -7.72 -1.45
CA THR A 253 -3.43 -7.79 -2.91
C THR A 253 -4.50 -6.87 -3.47
N LEU A 254 -4.21 -6.23 -4.60
CA LEU A 254 -5.20 -5.46 -5.34
C LEU A 254 -6.34 -6.41 -5.76
N GLN A 255 -7.57 -6.05 -5.44
CA GLN A 255 -8.75 -6.93 -5.53
C GLN A 255 -8.90 -7.64 -6.89
N LYS A 256 -8.53 -6.98 -8.00
CA LYS A 256 -8.57 -7.58 -9.35
C LYS A 256 -7.63 -8.79 -9.52
N PHE A 257 -6.62 -8.89 -8.68
CA PHE A 257 -5.60 -9.93 -8.67
C PHE A 257 -5.71 -10.85 -7.44
N ASP A 258 -6.76 -10.69 -6.62
CA ASP A 258 -7.00 -11.49 -5.42
C ASP A 258 -7.65 -12.84 -5.77
N SER A 259 -6.93 -13.62 -6.59
CA SER A 259 -7.24 -14.99 -6.98
C SER A 259 -6.03 -15.87 -6.74
N SER A 260 -6.27 -17.14 -6.42
CA SER A 260 -5.22 -18.14 -6.21
C SER A 260 -4.30 -18.31 -7.43
N ILE A 261 -4.76 -17.94 -8.63
CA ILE A 261 -4.00 -18.04 -9.88
C ILE A 261 -2.95 -16.92 -10.00
N TYR A 262 -3.23 -15.74 -9.44
CA TYR A 262 -2.39 -14.55 -9.58
C TYR A 262 -1.57 -14.25 -8.32
N SER A 263 -1.87 -14.92 -7.21
CA SER A 263 -1.10 -14.82 -5.98
C SER A 263 0.25 -15.53 -6.18
N PRO A 264 1.40 -14.84 -6.00
CA PRO A 264 2.70 -15.49 -6.11
C PRO A 264 2.77 -16.69 -5.16
N ALA A 265 3.17 -17.86 -5.66
CA ALA A 265 3.35 -19.07 -4.85
C ALA A 265 4.40 -18.91 -3.73
N THR A 266 5.19 -17.84 -3.80
CA THR A 266 6.39 -17.59 -2.99
C THR A 266 6.15 -17.19 -1.54
N VAL A 267 4.92 -17.25 -1.00
CA VAL A 267 4.72 -17.03 0.44
C VAL A 267 3.67 -17.96 1.04
N PHE A 268 3.70 -19.24 0.66
CA PHE A 268 3.53 -20.27 1.67
C PHE A 268 4.90 -20.53 2.27
N THR A 269 5.31 -19.72 3.25
CA THR A 269 6.10 -20.32 4.33
C THR A 269 5.15 -21.25 5.06
N LEU A 270 4.88 -22.42 4.48
CA LEU A 270 4.45 -23.57 5.25
C LEU A 270 5.59 -23.76 6.24
N CYS A 271 5.36 -23.39 7.49
CA CYS A 271 6.34 -23.43 8.57
C CYS A 271 6.86 -24.86 8.89
N ASP A 272 6.60 -25.83 8.02
CA ASP A 272 6.84 -27.26 8.23
C ASP A 272 7.84 -27.88 7.23
N LEU A 273 8.44 -27.10 6.33
CA LEU A 273 9.54 -27.62 5.52
C LEU A 273 10.87 -27.27 6.19
N PRO A 274 11.65 -28.26 6.70
CA PRO A 274 12.99 -28.01 7.16
C PRO A 274 13.79 -27.41 6.00
N ASN A 275 14.41 -26.26 6.27
CA ASN A 275 15.34 -25.63 5.34
C ASN A 275 16.43 -26.66 5.02
N LYS A 276 16.54 -27.07 3.76
CA LYS A 276 17.52 -28.08 3.32
C LYS A 276 18.90 -27.50 3.04
N ASP A 277 19.08 -26.20 3.27
CA ASP A 277 20.37 -25.55 3.09
C ASP A 277 21.03 -25.35 4.46
N GLY A 278 21.79 -26.37 4.86
CA GLY A 278 22.87 -26.30 5.84
C GLY A 278 24.22 -26.37 5.12
#